data_AF-A0A4U1JE66-F1
#
_entry.id   AF-A0A4U1JE66-F1
#
_cell.length_a   1.000
_cell.length_b   1.000
_cell.length_c   1.000
_cell.angle_alpha   90.00
_cell.angle_beta   90.00
_cell.angle_gamma   90.00
#
_symmetry.space_group_name_H-M   'P 1'
#
loop_
_entity.id
_entity.type
_entity.pdbx_description
1 polymer ?
#
loop_
_entity_poly.entity_id
_entity_poly.type
_entity_poly.pdbx_seq_one_letter_code
_entity_poly.pdbx_strand_id
1 'polypeptide(L)'
;MAPPADDVLPTSPVAPAAEVWRAMSPEARQRFLDQVIVAFSDPLWNEGNGQAHTLAKQRAVDRLRGHFNAIGRRIFLAEGELSVLYPGEPAFCPDIFAVLDVPQPEDDERMAWVVADEGRGLDLVIEVLYEGYRKKDLVDNVERYARLGIPEYFVYDRKKQQLHGYRLPTPEARRYQRIVPQGGRYASGVLGLDLAIENGKLEFFYGMAALFGTDDLIGRLKGMMQSLEAKAEQAEAQVEQAQTQAEQALTSLQNSLLAILAARGIACSDDDCERVRSCADPETLQRWLVRAATVGSMAEVLAE
;
A
#
# COMPACT_ATOMS: atom_id res chain seq x y z
N MET A 1 -44.00 -29.43 -10.93
CA MET A 1 -43.38 -28.50 -9.97
C MET A 1 -43.15 -27.22 -10.75
N ALA A 2 -43.87 -26.14 -10.41
CA ALA A 2 -43.69 -24.85 -11.06
C ALA A 2 -42.25 -24.35 -10.83
N PRO A 3 -41.66 -23.55 -11.73
CA PRO A 3 -40.41 -22.86 -11.44
C PRO A 3 -40.59 -22.00 -10.17
N PRO A 4 -39.55 -21.85 -9.33
CA PRO A 4 -39.61 -20.90 -8.23
C PRO A 4 -39.95 -19.51 -8.78
N ALA A 5 -40.71 -18.74 -8.01
CA ALA A 5 -41.12 -17.39 -8.36
C ALA A 5 -39.90 -16.59 -8.85
N ASP A 6 -40.06 -15.87 -9.96
CA ASP A 6 -39.06 -14.89 -10.40
C ASP A 6 -38.74 -13.97 -9.21
N ASP A 7 -37.52 -14.07 -8.67
CA ASP A 7 -36.95 -13.07 -7.77
C ASP A 7 -36.74 -11.79 -8.59
N VAL A 8 -37.83 -11.03 -8.76
CA VAL A 8 -37.78 -9.70 -9.37
C VAL A 8 -37.01 -8.82 -8.41
N LEU A 9 -35.74 -8.54 -8.74
CA LEU A 9 -34.93 -7.56 -8.03
C LEU A 9 -35.75 -6.27 -7.82
N PRO A 10 -35.71 -5.66 -6.63
CA PRO A 10 -36.41 -4.41 -6.36
C PRO A 10 -36.08 -3.38 -7.46
N THR A 11 -37.07 -2.66 -7.97
CA THR A 11 -36.79 -1.62 -8.98
C THR A 11 -36.13 -0.43 -8.29
N SER A 12 -34.94 -0.04 -8.76
CA SER A 12 -34.24 1.12 -8.21
C SER A 12 -35.04 2.40 -8.48
N PRO A 13 -35.17 3.33 -7.50
CA PRO A 13 -35.88 4.58 -7.70
C PRO A 13 -35.32 5.38 -8.87
N VAL A 14 -36.22 5.96 -9.68
CA VAL A 14 -35.83 6.84 -10.79
C VAL A 14 -35.58 8.25 -10.26
N ALA A 15 -34.39 8.77 -10.51
CA ALA A 15 -34.03 10.13 -10.13
C ALA A 15 -34.92 11.14 -10.86
N PRO A 16 -35.43 12.19 -10.18
CA PRO A 16 -36.20 13.24 -10.83
C PRO A 16 -35.44 13.91 -11.98
N ALA A 17 -36.17 14.49 -12.94
CA ALA A 17 -35.58 15.38 -13.93
C ALA A 17 -34.84 16.55 -13.23
N ALA A 18 -33.83 17.11 -13.89
CA ALA A 18 -32.92 18.08 -13.24
C ALA A 18 -33.67 19.33 -12.76
N GLU A 19 -34.64 19.80 -13.52
CA GLU A 19 -35.49 20.94 -13.16
C GLU A 19 -36.35 20.63 -11.95
N VAL A 20 -36.92 19.42 -11.90
CA VAL A 20 -37.74 18.94 -10.78
C VAL A 20 -36.90 18.81 -9.52
N TRP A 21 -35.72 18.17 -9.61
CA TRP A 21 -34.78 18.06 -8.50
C TRP A 21 -34.41 19.43 -7.93
N ARG A 22 -34.06 20.38 -8.81
CA ARG A 22 -33.70 21.74 -8.40
C ARG A 22 -34.85 22.48 -7.70
N ALA A 23 -36.10 22.22 -8.11
CA ALA A 23 -37.29 22.81 -7.51
C ALA A 23 -37.70 22.17 -6.17
N MET A 24 -37.18 20.98 -5.82
CA MET A 24 -37.50 20.32 -4.55
C MET A 24 -36.88 21.04 -3.34
N SER A 25 -37.60 21.04 -2.22
CA SER A 25 -37.04 21.48 -0.93
C SER A 25 -35.93 20.52 -0.46
N PRO A 26 -35.00 20.98 0.40
CA PRO A 26 -33.97 20.13 0.97
C PRO A 26 -34.52 18.85 1.63
N GLU A 27 -35.64 18.94 2.35
CA GLU A 27 -36.28 17.80 3.03
C GLU A 27 -36.92 16.82 2.04
N ALA A 28 -37.42 17.31 0.90
CA ALA A 28 -37.91 16.44 -0.16
C ALA A 28 -36.76 15.70 -0.84
N ARG A 29 -35.61 16.36 -1.06
CA ARG A 29 -34.40 15.71 -1.61
C ARG A 29 -33.87 14.67 -0.64
N GLN A 30 -33.75 15.01 0.66
CA GLN A 30 -33.28 14.07 1.68
C GLN A 30 -34.16 12.82 1.73
N ARG A 31 -35.49 12.97 1.78
CA ARG A 31 -36.41 11.83 1.76
C ARG A 31 -36.26 10.95 0.52
N PHE A 32 -35.93 11.53 -0.63
CA PHE A 32 -35.66 10.75 -1.83
C PHE A 32 -34.33 9.99 -1.73
N LEU A 33 -33.27 10.62 -1.22
CA LEU A 33 -31.99 9.96 -0.99
C LEU A 33 -32.13 8.80 0.01
N ASP A 34 -32.88 9.00 1.10
CA ASP A 34 -33.18 7.94 2.07
C ASP A 34 -33.88 6.76 1.41
N GLN A 35 -34.84 6.99 0.51
CA GLN A 35 -35.50 5.93 -0.26
C GLN A 35 -34.53 5.17 -1.17
N VAL A 36 -33.60 5.87 -1.82
CA VAL A 36 -32.56 5.25 -2.66
C VAL A 36 -31.64 4.38 -1.80
N ILE A 37 -31.18 4.88 -0.65
CA ILE A 37 -30.32 4.15 0.27
C ILE A 37 -31.01 2.88 0.78
N VAL A 38 -32.27 2.99 1.18
CA VAL A 38 -33.07 1.84 1.62
C VAL A 38 -33.20 0.82 0.50
N ALA A 39 -33.43 1.26 -0.74
CA ALA A 39 -33.56 0.35 -1.88
C ALA A 39 -32.27 -0.45 -2.15
N PHE A 40 -31.08 0.13 -1.98
CA PHE A 40 -29.80 -0.56 -2.15
C PHE A 40 -29.31 -1.32 -0.90
N SER A 41 -29.95 -1.10 0.25
CA SER A 41 -29.68 -1.83 1.49
C SER A 41 -30.37 -3.19 1.54
N ASP A 42 -31.27 -3.49 0.60
CA ASP A 42 -31.97 -4.77 0.53
C ASP A 42 -30.96 -5.93 0.37
N PRO A 43 -31.05 -7.00 1.19
CA PRO A 43 -30.20 -8.18 1.05
C PRO A 43 -30.17 -8.75 -0.37
N LEU A 44 -31.26 -8.68 -1.14
CA LEU A 44 -31.32 -9.15 -2.52
C LEU A 44 -30.36 -8.42 -3.48
N TRP A 45 -29.97 -7.18 -3.17
CA TRP A 45 -28.92 -6.45 -3.89
C TRP A 45 -27.50 -6.82 -3.42
N ASN A 46 -27.38 -7.32 -2.20
CA ASN A 46 -26.13 -7.58 -1.51
C ASN A 46 -25.76 -9.08 -1.45
N GLU A 47 -26.62 -9.96 -1.97
CA GLU A 47 -26.36 -11.39 -2.14
C GLU A 47 -25.14 -11.60 -3.06
N GLY A 48 -24.01 -12.02 -2.48
CA GLY A 48 -22.83 -12.48 -3.21
C GLY A 48 -21.56 -11.62 -3.08
N ASN A 49 -21.58 -10.53 -2.32
CA ASN A 49 -20.37 -9.74 -2.03
C ASN A 49 -19.53 -10.44 -0.95
N GLY A 50 -18.79 -11.49 -1.35
CA GLY A 50 -17.83 -12.15 -0.45
C GLY A 50 -16.67 -11.22 -0.08
N GLN A 51 -15.94 -11.52 1.01
CA GLN A 51 -14.81 -10.71 1.49
C GLN A 51 -13.78 -10.36 0.40
N ALA A 52 -13.58 -11.24 -0.58
CA ALA A 52 -12.63 -11.02 -1.66
C ALA A 52 -13.07 -9.93 -2.65
N HIS A 53 -14.37 -9.69 -2.80
CA HIS A 53 -14.93 -8.59 -3.60
C HIS A 53 -14.71 -7.26 -2.88
N THR A 54 -15.10 -7.16 -1.61
CA THR A 54 -14.86 -5.98 -0.76
C THR A 54 -13.38 -5.59 -0.71
N LEU A 55 -12.49 -6.55 -0.48
CA LEU A 55 -11.04 -6.30 -0.44
C LEU A 55 -10.48 -5.83 -1.79
N ALA A 56 -11.06 -6.26 -2.91
CA ALA A 56 -10.62 -5.81 -4.22
C ALA A 56 -10.95 -4.33 -4.45
N LYS A 57 -12.13 -3.88 -3.98
CA LYS A 57 -12.57 -2.48 -4.06
C LYS A 57 -11.69 -1.56 -3.20
N GLN A 58 -11.54 -1.92 -1.92
CA GLN A 58 -10.72 -1.18 -0.97
C GLN A 58 -9.29 -1.00 -1.45
N ARG A 59 -8.65 -2.06 -1.96
CA ARG A 59 -7.28 -1.98 -2.50
C ARG A 59 -7.19 -1.07 -3.71
N ALA A 60 -8.16 -1.13 -4.62
CA ALA A 60 -8.15 -0.29 -5.80
C ALA A 60 -8.29 1.19 -5.43
N VAL A 61 -9.23 1.53 -4.54
CA VAL A 61 -9.42 2.91 -4.06
C VAL A 61 -8.20 3.39 -3.27
N ASP A 62 -7.63 2.57 -2.37
CA ASP A 62 -6.43 2.91 -1.59
C ASP A 62 -5.25 3.27 -2.50
N ARG A 63 -4.94 2.42 -3.49
CA ARG A 63 -3.87 2.69 -4.47
C ARG A 63 -4.10 3.97 -5.26
N LEU A 64 -5.32 4.18 -5.77
CA LEU A 64 -5.66 5.37 -6.54
C LEU A 64 -5.56 6.63 -5.67
N ARG A 65 -6.15 6.61 -4.46
CA ARG A 65 -6.10 7.73 -3.52
C ARG A 65 -4.66 8.09 -3.16
N GLY A 66 -3.84 7.09 -2.83
CA GLY A 66 -2.42 7.28 -2.53
C GLY A 66 -1.66 7.95 -3.70
N HIS A 67 -1.89 7.49 -4.93
CA HIS A 67 -1.24 8.07 -6.11
C HIS A 67 -1.67 9.52 -6.38
N PHE A 68 -2.98 9.78 -6.45
CA PHE A 68 -3.49 11.12 -6.76
C PHE A 68 -3.09 12.15 -5.68
N ASN A 69 -3.11 11.75 -4.41
CA ASN A 69 -2.58 12.56 -3.31
C ASN A 69 -1.08 12.85 -3.50
N ALA A 70 -0.28 11.84 -3.84
CA ALA A 70 1.17 12.00 -4.01
C ALA A 70 1.55 12.96 -5.16
N ILE A 71 0.76 13.00 -6.24
CA ILE A 71 0.99 13.91 -7.37
C ILE A 71 0.24 15.24 -7.25
N GLY A 72 -0.45 15.49 -6.14
CA GLY A 72 -1.18 16.72 -5.88
C GLY A 72 -2.38 16.97 -6.80
N ARG A 73 -2.97 15.91 -7.37
CA ARG A 73 -4.16 16.00 -8.22
C ARG A 73 -5.40 15.63 -7.44
N ARG A 74 -6.47 16.41 -7.60
CA ARG A 74 -7.75 16.17 -6.93
C ARG A 74 -8.56 15.13 -7.70
N ILE A 75 -9.15 14.20 -6.95
CA ILE A 75 -10.05 13.18 -7.46
C ILE A 75 -11.04 12.83 -6.35
N PHE A 76 -12.30 12.67 -6.72
CA PHE A 76 -13.30 12.06 -5.87
C PHE A 76 -13.37 10.57 -6.20
N LEU A 77 -13.18 9.71 -5.19
CA LEU A 77 -13.22 8.25 -5.32
C LEU A 77 -14.24 7.68 -4.35
N ALA A 78 -15.22 6.94 -4.86
CA ALA A 78 -16.17 6.21 -4.04
C ALA A 78 -16.09 4.71 -4.30
N GLU A 79 -16.37 3.92 -3.27
CA GLU A 79 -16.48 2.47 -3.34
C GLU A 79 -17.83 1.98 -2.83
N GLY A 80 -18.57 1.24 -3.65
CA GLY A 80 -19.62 0.27 -3.29
C GLY A 80 -20.83 0.71 -2.47
N GLU A 81 -20.85 1.94 -1.94
CA GLU A 81 -21.82 2.40 -0.95
C GLU A 81 -22.47 3.74 -1.34
N LEU A 82 -21.87 4.47 -2.28
CA LEU A 82 -22.36 5.77 -2.71
C LEU A 82 -23.20 5.65 -3.98
N SER A 83 -24.50 5.90 -3.85
CA SER A 83 -25.43 5.88 -4.98
C SER A 83 -25.18 7.04 -5.95
N VAL A 84 -25.48 6.84 -7.22
CA VAL A 84 -25.30 7.81 -8.31
C VAL A 84 -26.64 8.08 -8.97
N LEU A 85 -26.99 9.37 -9.08
CA LEU A 85 -28.27 9.83 -9.62
C LEU A 85 -28.01 10.70 -10.86
N TYR A 86 -28.33 10.15 -12.02
CA TYR A 86 -28.45 10.91 -13.26
C TYR A 86 -29.91 11.33 -13.46
N PRO A 87 -30.19 12.58 -13.87
CA PRO A 87 -31.57 13.04 -14.04
C PRO A 87 -32.40 12.15 -14.96
N GLY A 88 -33.58 11.72 -14.50
CA GLY A 88 -34.51 10.88 -15.26
C GLY A 88 -34.10 9.42 -15.40
N GLU A 89 -33.02 8.99 -14.73
CA GLU A 89 -32.49 7.64 -14.80
C GLU A 89 -32.72 6.90 -13.49
N PRO A 90 -32.90 5.57 -13.52
CA PRO A 90 -32.81 4.76 -12.31
C PRO A 90 -31.50 5.08 -11.57
N ALA A 91 -31.54 5.14 -10.25
CA ALA A 91 -30.32 5.21 -9.46
C ALA A 91 -29.48 3.94 -9.67
N PHE A 92 -28.19 4.02 -9.34
CA PHE A 92 -27.28 2.88 -9.37
C PHE A 92 -26.13 3.09 -8.40
N CYS A 93 -25.54 1.99 -7.94
CA CYS A 93 -24.38 2.00 -7.06
C CYS A 93 -23.25 1.24 -7.75
N PRO A 94 -22.27 1.92 -8.37
CA PRO A 94 -21.09 1.27 -8.91
C PRO A 94 -20.17 0.74 -7.81
N ASP A 95 -19.45 -0.34 -8.08
CA ASP A 95 -18.42 -0.82 -7.15
C ASP A 95 -17.32 0.22 -6.89
N ILE A 96 -16.84 0.90 -7.94
CA ILE A 96 -15.88 1.99 -7.83
C ILE A 96 -16.23 3.03 -8.88
N PHE A 97 -16.20 4.31 -8.53
CA PHE A 97 -16.19 5.38 -9.53
C PHE A 97 -15.24 6.52 -9.16
N ALA A 98 -14.87 7.28 -10.19
CA ALA A 98 -13.99 8.42 -10.10
C ALA A 98 -14.61 9.66 -10.75
N VAL A 99 -14.38 10.81 -10.13
CA VAL A 99 -14.63 12.14 -10.72
C VAL A 99 -13.38 12.99 -10.56
N LEU A 100 -12.77 13.39 -11.66
CA LEU A 100 -11.53 14.15 -11.69
C LEU A 100 -11.75 15.60 -11.26
N ASP A 101 -10.70 16.17 -10.67
CA ASP A 101 -10.61 17.57 -10.25
C ASP A 101 -11.66 17.99 -9.21
N VAL A 102 -12.27 17.02 -8.54
CA VAL A 102 -13.18 17.20 -7.41
C VAL A 102 -12.45 16.86 -6.12
N PRO A 103 -12.40 17.75 -5.12
CA PRO A 103 -11.84 17.44 -3.81
C PRO A 103 -12.75 16.47 -3.05
N GLN A 104 -12.13 15.57 -2.30
CA GLN A 104 -12.80 14.67 -1.36
C GLN A 104 -12.17 14.88 0.02
N PRO A 105 -12.73 15.77 0.87
CA PRO A 105 -12.25 15.95 2.23
C PRO A 105 -12.54 14.70 3.09
N GLU A 106 -11.90 14.60 4.26
CA GLU A 106 -12.10 13.44 5.15
C GLU A 106 -13.52 13.39 5.74
N ASP A 107 -14.15 14.55 5.91
CA ASP A 107 -15.51 14.76 6.42
C ASP A 107 -16.52 14.97 5.28
N ASP A 108 -16.36 14.27 4.15
CA ASP A 108 -17.28 14.36 3.02
C ASP A 108 -18.67 13.79 3.36
N GLU A 109 -19.66 14.67 3.55
CA GLU A 109 -21.02 14.31 3.97
C GLU A 109 -21.95 13.92 2.79
N ARG A 110 -21.40 13.69 1.59
CA ARG A 110 -22.23 13.29 0.43
C ARG A 110 -22.87 11.93 0.67
N MET A 111 -24.20 11.93 0.68
CA MET A 111 -25.00 10.70 0.73
C MET A 111 -25.19 10.02 -0.64
N ALA A 112 -24.96 10.78 -1.72
CA ALA A 112 -25.01 10.29 -3.10
C ALA A 112 -24.26 11.24 -4.04
N TRP A 113 -23.82 10.74 -5.20
CA TRP A 113 -23.40 11.57 -6.32
C TRP A 113 -24.61 12.01 -7.14
N VAL A 114 -25.11 13.22 -6.89
CA VAL A 114 -26.26 13.77 -7.60
C VAL A 114 -25.78 14.70 -8.72
N VAL A 115 -25.85 14.23 -9.97
CA VAL A 115 -25.33 14.98 -11.14
C VAL A 115 -26.00 16.35 -11.29
N ALA A 116 -27.26 16.49 -10.87
CA ALA A 116 -27.98 17.76 -10.92
C ALA A 116 -27.43 18.83 -9.95
N ASP A 117 -26.85 18.40 -8.81
CA ASP A 117 -26.23 19.27 -7.81
C ASP A 117 -24.74 19.49 -8.12
N GLU A 118 -24.03 18.44 -8.53
CA GLU A 118 -22.59 18.48 -8.84
C GLU A 118 -22.29 19.16 -10.19
N GLY A 119 -23.27 19.22 -11.09
CA GLY A 119 -23.13 19.78 -12.44
C GLY A 119 -22.24 18.95 -13.37
N ARG A 120 -21.81 17.76 -12.94
CA ARG A 120 -20.96 16.85 -13.73
C ARG A 120 -21.29 15.38 -13.45
N GLY A 121 -21.07 14.55 -14.47
CA GLY A 121 -21.18 13.10 -14.39
C GLY A 121 -19.94 12.44 -13.79
N LEU A 122 -19.90 11.13 -13.90
CA LEU A 122 -18.75 10.31 -13.54
C LEU A 122 -17.74 10.31 -14.68
N ASP A 123 -16.45 10.33 -14.37
CA ASP A 123 -15.38 10.24 -15.37
C ASP A 123 -14.98 8.79 -15.65
N LEU A 124 -15.07 7.92 -14.63
CA LEU A 124 -14.74 6.51 -14.76
C LEU A 124 -15.52 5.65 -13.78
N VAL A 125 -15.88 4.44 -14.21
CA VAL A 125 -16.46 3.40 -13.37
C VAL A 125 -15.64 2.11 -13.49
N ILE A 126 -15.42 1.40 -12.37
CA ILE A 126 -14.84 0.05 -12.34
C ILE A 126 -15.77 -0.88 -11.58
N GLU A 127 -16.18 -1.99 -12.20
CA GLU A 127 -16.97 -3.04 -11.58
C GLU A 127 -16.13 -4.29 -11.30
N VAL A 128 -16.32 -4.92 -10.14
CA VAL A 128 -15.62 -6.17 -9.78
C VAL A 128 -16.62 -7.32 -9.87
N LEU A 129 -16.54 -8.08 -10.96
CA LEU A 129 -17.42 -9.21 -11.21
C LEU A 129 -16.91 -10.47 -10.49
N TYR A 130 -17.75 -11.05 -9.62
CA TYR A 130 -17.48 -12.33 -8.93
C TYR A 130 -18.42 -13.46 -9.40
N GLU A 131 -19.55 -13.68 -8.72
CA GLU A 131 -20.57 -14.70 -9.07
C GLU A 131 -21.81 -14.10 -9.73
N GLY A 132 -21.84 -12.77 -9.92
CA GLY A 132 -22.98 -12.05 -10.47
C GLY A 132 -23.29 -12.31 -11.94
N TYR A 133 -24.41 -11.74 -12.38
CA TYR A 133 -24.91 -11.82 -13.74
C TYR A 133 -23.98 -11.09 -14.71
N ARG A 134 -23.07 -11.83 -15.37
CA ARG A 134 -22.15 -11.29 -16.39
C ARG A 134 -22.80 -10.41 -17.46
N LYS A 135 -24.06 -10.68 -17.78
CA LYS A 135 -24.84 -9.87 -18.70
C LYS A 135 -25.00 -8.42 -18.19
N LYS A 136 -25.25 -8.25 -16.88
CA LYS A 136 -25.34 -6.95 -16.23
C LYS A 136 -24.08 -6.13 -16.51
N ASP A 137 -22.90 -6.63 -16.15
CA ASP A 137 -21.68 -5.82 -16.19
C ASP A 137 -21.03 -5.78 -17.58
N LEU A 138 -21.15 -6.83 -18.39
CA LEU A 138 -20.49 -6.90 -19.71
C LEU A 138 -21.38 -6.48 -20.89
N VAL A 139 -22.67 -6.25 -20.66
CA VAL A 139 -23.63 -5.84 -21.70
C VAL A 139 -24.48 -4.67 -21.22
N ASP A 140 -25.30 -4.86 -20.18
CA ASP A 140 -26.32 -3.89 -19.80
C ASP A 140 -25.69 -2.57 -19.27
N ASN A 141 -24.67 -2.68 -18.40
CA ASN A 141 -23.90 -1.54 -17.89
C ASN A 141 -23.02 -0.90 -18.96
N VAL A 142 -22.49 -1.69 -19.90
CA VAL A 142 -21.72 -1.15 -21.05
C VAL A 142 -22.62 -0.21 -21.86
N GLU A 143 -23.84 -0.63 -22.18
CA GLU A 143 -24.79 0.20 -22.92
C GLU A 143 -25.29 1.40 -22.09
N ARG A 144 -25.65 1.16 -20.82
CA ARG A 144 -26.15 2.19 -19.92
C ARG A 144 -25.13 3.29 -19.69
N TYR A 145 -23.92 2.94 -19.26
CA TYR A 145 -22.90 3.94 -18.91
C TYR A 145 -22.42 4.73 -20.13
N ALA A 146 -22.35 4.10 -21.31
CA ALA A 146 -22.10 4.82 -22.55
C ALA A 146 -23.20 5.86 -22.82
N ARG A 147 -24.48 5.49 -22.65
CA ARG A 147 -25.63 6.40 -22.81
C ARG A 147 -25.64 7.55 -21.81
N LEU A 148 -25.12 7.33 -20.60
CA LEU A 148 -24.93 8.38 -19.59
C LEU A 148 -23.76 9.31 -19.91
N GLY A 149 -22.91 8.97 -20.89
CA GLY A 149 -21.76 9.78 -21.27
C GLY A 149 -20.55 9.58 -20.36
N ILE A 150 -20.48 8.49 -19.60
CA ILE A 150 -19.33 8.17 -18.76
C ILE A 150 -18.14 7.87 -19.70
N PRO A 151 -16.99 8.57 -19.60
CA PRO A 151 -15.89 8.42 -20.53
C PRO A 151 -15.27 7.03 -20.59
N GLU A 152 -15.05 6.40 -19.42
CA GLU A 152 -14.40 5.10 -19.33
C GLU A 152 -15.11 4.14 -18.37
N TYR A 153 -15.13 2.87 -18.74
CA TYR A 153 -15.72 1.81 -17.94
C TYR A 153 -14.85 0.57 -17.97
N PHE A 154 -14.54 0.03 -16.79
CA PHE A 154 -13.75 -1.18 -16.63
C PHE A 154 -14.53 -2.25 -15.86
N VAL A 155 -14.31 -3.51 -16.21
CA VAL A 155 -14.87 -4.66 -15.49
C VAL A 155 -13.74 -5.64 -15.19
N TYR A 156 -13.45 -5.81 -13.90
CA TYR A 156 -12.57 -6.87 -13.43
C TYR A 156 -13.36 -8.14 -13.17
N ASP A 157 -13.26 -9.10 -14.09
CA ASP A 157 -13.79 -10.44 -13.93
C ASP A 157 -12.85 -11.31 -13.09
N ARG A 158 -13.15 -11.40 -11.80
CA ARG A 158 -12.32 -12.10 -10.82
C ARG A 158 -12.33 -13.61 -11.02
N LYS A 159 -13.43 -14.20 -11.53
CA LYS A 159 -13.50 -15.64 -11.77
C LYS A 159 -12.61 -16.05 -12.95
N LYS A 160 -12.57 -15.23 -14.00
CA LYS A 160 -11.71 -15.49 -15.17
C LYS A 160 -10.33 -14.85 -15.10
N GLN A 161 -10.08 -14.00 -14.10
CA GLN A 161 -8.85 -13.21 -14.01
C GLN A 161 -8.63 -12.37 -15.26
N GLN A 162 -9.68 -11.69 -15.71
CA GLN A 162 -9.68 -10.87 -16.92
C GLN A 162 -10.13 -9.45 -16.60
N LEU A 163 -9.48 -8.48 -17.23
CA LEU A 163 -9.95 -7.10 -17.27
C LEU A 163 -10.61 -6.85 -18.62
N HIS A 164 -11.72 -6.13 -18.59
CA HIS A 164 -12.36 -5.57 -19.78
C HIS A 164 -12.36 -4.05 -19.65
N GLY A 165 -11.95 -3.34 -20.70
CA GLY A 165 -11.96 -1.88 -20.74
C GLY A 165 -12.81 -1.37 -21.90
N TYR A 166 -13.55 -0.31 -21.65
CA TYR A 166 -14.44 0.35 -22.59
C TYR A 166 -14.23 1.87 -22.51
N ARG A 167 -14.22 2.54 -23.66
CA ARG A 167 -14.01 4.01 -23.75
C ARG A 167 -14.94 4.64 -24.79
N LEU A 168 -15.47 5.82 -24.48
CA LEU A 168 -16.16 6.64 -25.46
C LEU A 168 -15.14 7.24 -26.43
N PRO A 169 -15.30 7.07 -27.76
CA PRO A 169 -14.33 7.60 -28.72
C PRO A 169 -14.28 9.13 -28.75
N THR A 170 -15.38 9.80 -28.39
CA THR A 170 -15.47 11.26 -28.20
C THR A 170 -16.40 11.57 -27.02
N PRO A 171 -16.36 12.79 -26.44
CA PRO A 171 -17.24 13.19 -25.34
C PRO A 171 -18.75 13.15 -25.68
N GLU A 172 -19.11 13.34 -26.95
CA GLU A 172 -20.48 13.32 -27.45
C GLU A 172 -20.97 11.90 -27.76
N ALA A 173 -20.06 10.94 -27.88
CA ALA A 173 -20.40 9.57 -28.17
C ALA A 173 -21.26 8.96 -27.04
N ARG A 174 -22.14 8.03 -27.41
CA ARG A 174 -23.03 7.31 -26.47
C ARG A 174 -22.96 5.80 -26.62
N ARG A 175 -21.90 5.32 -27.27
CA ARG A 175 -21.56 3.91 -27.44
C ARG A 175 -20.07 3.74 -27.22
N TYR A 176 -19.71 2.78 -26.39
CA TYR A 176 -18.31 2.47 -26.12
C TYR A 176 -17.63 1.74 -27.27
N GLN A 177 -16.32 1.90 -27.33
CA GLN A 177 -15.40 0.99 -28.01
C GLN A 177 -14.60 0.21 -26.97
N ARG A 178 -14.19 -1.02 -27.30
CA ARG A 178 -13.31 -1.80 -26.43
C ARG A 178 -11.91 -1.23 -26.46
N ILE A 179 -11.31 -1.08 -25.28
CA ILE A 179 -9.88 -0.79 -25.14
C ILE A 179 -9.11 -2.07 -25.42
N VAL A 180 -8.13 -2.01 -26.32
CA VAL A 180 -7.25 -3.14 -26.63
C VAL A 180 -6.04 -3.08 -25.71
N PRO A 181 -5.77 -4.12 -24.91
CA PRO A 181 -4.62 -4.11 -24.01
C PRO A 181 -3.31 -4.16 -24.78
N GLN A 182 -2.31 -3.41 -24.30
CA GLN A 182 -0.94 -3.44 -24.80
C GLN A 182 -0.07 -4.15 -23.76
N GLY A 183 0.53 -5.28 -24.11
CA GLY A 183 1.33 -6.07 -23.16
C GLY A 183 0.53 -6.54 -21.93
N GLY A 184 -0.78 -6.75 -22.06
CA GLY A 184 -1.67 -7.12 -20.96
C GLY A 184 -2.19 -5.95 -20.11
N ARG A 185 -1.77 -4.72 -20.42
CA ARG A 185 -2.18 -3.50 -19.72
C ARG A 185 -3.23 -2.73 -20.52
N TYR A 186 -4.23 -2.21 -19.83
CA TYR A 186 -5.28 -1.36 -20.38
C TYR A 186 -5.03 0.10 -19.99
N ALA A 187 -4.69 0.94 -20.95
CA ALA A 187 -4.45 2.36 -20.71
C ALA A 187 -5.77 3.10 -20.42
N SER A 188 -5.89 3.70 -19.24
CA SER A 188 -6.93 4.66 -18.86
C SER A 188 -6.45 6.08 -19.16
N GLY A 189 -7.16 6.76 -20.06
CA GLY A 189 -6.90 8.16 -20.38
C GLY A 189 -7.46 9.10 -19.32
N VAL A 190 -8.53 8.68 -18.63
CA VAL A 190 -9.12 9.41 -17.50
C VAL A 190 -8.13 9.46 -16.33
N LEU A 191 -7.64 8.30 -15.89
CA LEU A 191 -6.73 8.25 -14.74
C LEU A 191 -5.30 8.64 -15.11
N GLY A 192 -4.91 8.53 -16.38
CA GLY A 192 -3.50 8.63 -16.79
C GLY A 192 -2.67 7.45 -16.27
N LEU A 193 -3.31 6.29 -16.11
CA LEU A 193 -2.74 5.07 -15.55
C LEU A 193 -3.03 3.88 -16.45
N ASP A 194 -2.19 2.85 -16.38
CA ASP A 194 -2.49 1.54 -16.95
C ASP A 194 -3.11 0.63 -15.89
N LEU A 195 -4.11 -0.15 -16.27
CA LEU A 195 -4.74 -1.16 -15.42
C LEU A 195 -4.38 -2.56 -15.92
N ALA A 196 -4.05 -3.47 -15.02
CA ALA A 196 -3.83 -4.88 -15.36
C ALA A 196 -4.25 -5.80 -14.22
N ILE A 197 -4.39 -7.09 -14.54
CA ILE A 197 -4.55 -8.13 -13.53
C ILE A 197 -3.20 -8.79 -13.32
N GLU A 198 -2.61 -8.62 -12.14
CA GLU A 198 -1.36 -9.29 -11.74
C GLU A 198 -1.57 -10.03 -10.42
N ASN A 199 -1.07 -11.26 -10.32
CA ASN A 199 -1.12 -12.09 -9.11
C ASN A 199 -2.53 -12.18 -8.45
N GLY A 200 -3.59 -12.25 -9.26
CA GLY A 200 -4.95 -12.36 -8.74
C GLY A 200 -5.62 -11.03 -8.39
N LYS A 201 -4.99 -9.89 -8.70
CA LYS A 201 -5.39 -8.56 -8.21
C LYS A 201 -5.46 -7.55 -9.35
N LEU A 202 -6.39 -6.61 -9.23
CA LEU A 202 -6.41 -5.42 -10.08
C LEU A 202 -5.29 -4.49 -9.60
N GLU A 203 -4.34 -4.23 -10.49
CA GLU A 203 -3.17 -3.40 -10.24
C GLU A 203 -3.16 -2.21 -11.21
N PHE A 204 -2.57 -1.11 -10.75
CA PHE A 204 -2.49 0.16 -11.48
C PHE A 204 -1.03 0.54 -11.67
N PHE A 205 -0.70 1.13 -12.82
CA PHE A 205 0.67 1.50 -13.16
C PHE A 205 0.76 2.94 -13.67
N TYR A 206 1.76 3.65 -13.20
CA TYR A 206 2.20 4.93 -13.75
C TYR A 206 3.50 4.70 -14.52
N GLY A 207 3.40 4.65 -15.85
CA GLY A 207 4.49 4.18 -16.71
C GLY A 207 4.85 2.72 -16.38
N MET A 208 6.11 2.47 -16.02
CA MET A 208 6.57 1.12 -15.66
C MET A 208 6.35 0.76 -14.18
N ALA A 209 6.05 1.73 -13.33
CA ALA A 209 5.93 1.52 -11.89
C ALA A 209 4.51 1.12 -11.50
N ALA A 210 4.38 0.01 -10.76
CA ALA A 210 3.13 -0.31 -10.07
C ALA A 210 2.88 0.70 -8.95
N LEU A 211 1.63 1.12 -8.79
CA LEU A 211 1.22 1.94 -7.66
C LEU A 211 1.27 1.11 -6.38
N PHE A 212 1.73 1.71 -5.29
CA PHE A 212 1.75 1.07 -3.97
C PHE A 212 0.50 1.44 -3.19
N GLY A 213 -0.05 0.46 -2.46
CA GLY A 213 -1.08 0.71 -1.47
C GLY A 213 -0.46 0.92 -0.09
N THR A 214 -1.31 1.25 0.89
CA THR A 214 -0.92 1.46 2.28
C THR A 214 -0.23 0.23 2.87
N ASP A 215 -0.75 -0.98 2.59
CA ASP A 215 -0.14 -2.24 3.05
C ASP A 215 1.28 -2.45 2.49
N ASP A 216 1.52 -2.07 1.23
CA ASP A 216 2.84 -2.20 0.60
C ASP A 216 3.85 -1.24 1.25
N LEU A 217 3.40 -0.01 1.58
CA LEU A 217 4.21 0.99 2.25
C LEU A 217 4.55 0.56 3.68
N ILE A 218 3.57 0.04 4.44
CA ILE A 218 3.78 -0.50 5.78
C ILE A 218 4.77 -1.67 5.73
N GLY A 219 4.63 -2.58 4.76
CA GLY A 219 5.54 -3.70 4.55
C GLY A 219 6.98 -3.24 4.31
N ARG A 220 7.17 -2.23 3.44
CA ARG A 220 8.48 -1.61 3.21
C ARG A 220 9.06 -0.97 4.46
N LEU A 221 8.26 -0.20 5.19
CA LEU A 221 8.71 0.48 6.40
C LEU A 221 9.16 -0.52 7.47
N LYS A 222 8.40 -1.59 7.68
CA LYS A 222 8.78 -2.70 8.58
C LYS A 222 10.09 -3.34 8.16
N GLY A 223 10.27 -3.63 6.87
CA GLY A 223 11.52 -4.20 6.35
C GLY A 223 12.72 -3.26 6.54
N MET A 224 12.52 -1.95 6.38
CA MET A 224 13.56 -0.95 6.64
C MET A 224 13.94 -0.91 8.13
N MET A 225 12.97 -0.94 9.04
CA MET A 225 13.21 -0.97 10.48
C MET A 225 14.01 -2.22 10.89
N GLN A 226 13.59 -3.40 10.41
CA GLN A 226 14.30 -4.66 10.67
C GLN A 226 15.74 -4.63 10.15
N SER A 227 15.97 -4.02 8.97
CA SER A 227 17.34 -3.86 8.45
C SER A 227 18.19 -2.90 9.28
N LEU A 228 17.60 -1.88 9.90
CA LEU A 228 18.32 -0.95 10.76
C LEU A 228 18.66 -1.58 12.11
N GLU A 229 17.71 -2.32 12.70
CA GLU A 229 17.92 -3.09 13.93
C GLU A 229 19.06 -4.11 13.74
N ALA A 230 19.01 -4.91 12.68
CA ALA A 230 20.06 -5.88 12.38
C ALA A 230 21.46 -5.23 12.20
N LYS A 231 21.52 -4.02 11.63
CA LYS A 231 22.78 -3.26 11.49
C LYS A 231 23.28 -2.73 12.84
N ALA A 232 22.38 -2.30 13.72
CA ALA A 232 22.73 -1.83 15.05
C ALA A 232 23.28 -2.98 15.90
N GLU A 233 22.60 -4.11 15.95
CA GLU A 233 23.06 -5.32 16.65
C GLU A 233 24.42 -5.79 16.11
N GLN A 234 24.61 -5.78 14.79
CA GLN A 234 25.89 -6.14 14.19
C GLN A 234 27.01 -5.17 14.57
N ALA A 235 26.72 -3.87 14.67
CA ALA A 235 27.71 -2.87 15.09
C ALA A 235 28.07 -3.03 16.57
N GLU A 236 27.10 -3.29 17.44
CA GLU A 236 27.32 -3.57 18.86
C GLU A 236 28.16 -4.83 19.06
N ALA A 237 27.82 -5.92 18.37
CA ALA A 237 28.59 -7.16 18.41
C ALA A 237 30.04 -6.97 17.91
N GLN A 238 30.27 -6.12 16.90
CA GLN A 238 31.61 -5.80 16.44
C GLN A 238 32.42 -5.02 17.49
N VAL A 239 31.79 -4.06 18.18
CA VAL A 239 32.44 -3.30 19.25
C VAL A 239 32.79 -4.22 20.43
N GLU A 240 31.86 -5.07 20.87
CA GLU A 240 32.09 -6.03 21.96
C GLU A 240 33.17 -7.05 21.59
N GLN A 241 33.16 -7.56 20.36
CA GLN A 241 34.18 -8.48 19.87
C GLN A 241 35.56 -7.81 19.82
N ALA A 242 35.64 -6.56 19.35
CA ALA A 242 36.90 -5.81 19.30
C ALA A 242 37.44 -5.54 20.72
N GLN A 243 36.57 -5.20 21.68
CA GLN A 243 36.95 -5.03 23.09
C GLN A 243 37.47 -6.34 23.68
N THR A 244 36.74 -7.44 23.50
CA THR A 244 37.14 -8.77 23.97
C THR A 244 38.48 -9.19 23.38
N GLN A 245 38.69 -8.96 22.08
CA GLN A 245 39.97 -9.27 21.42
C GLN A 245 41.12 -8.41 21.96
N ALA A 246 40.89 -7.11 22.21
CA ALA A 246 41.89 -6.22 22.80
C ALA A 246 42.26 -6.65 24.22
N GLU A 247 41.28 -6.99 25.06
CA GLU A 247 41.50 -7.50 26.42
C GLU A 247 42.27 -8.83 26.43
N GLN A 248 41.90 -9.75 25.53
CA GLN A 248 42.60 -11.02 25.37
C GLN A 248 44.05 -10.83 24.91
N ALA A 249 44.29 -9.90 23.98
CA ALA A 249 45.64 -9.59 23.50
C ALA A 249 46.51 -8.99 24.61
N LEU A 250 45.98 -8.04 25.40
CA LEU A 250 46.66 -7.49 26.57
C LEU A 250 47.00 -8.57 27.59
N THR A 251 46.01 -9.38 27.96
CA THR A 251 46.20 -10.49 28.91
C THR A 251 47.26 -11.49 28.41
N SER A 252 47.26 -11.78 27.11
CA SER A 252 48.26 -12.66 26.48
C SER A 252 49.67 -12.10 26.55
N LEU A 253 49.85 -10.80 26.28
CA LEU A 253 51.14 -10.12 26.39
C LEU A 253 51.66 -10.12 27.83
N GLN A 254 50.79 -9.79 28.80
CA GLN A 254 51.12 -9.82 30.23
C GLN A 254 51.58 -11.22 30.67
N ASN A 255 50.82 -12.26 30.32
CA ASN A 255 51.15 -13.64 30.67
C ASN A 255 52.45 -14.12 30.00
N SER A 256 52.67 -13.73 28.74
CA SER A 256 53.89 -14.08 28.01
C SER A 256 55.14 -13.44 28.62
N LEU A 257 55.04 -12.17 29.05
CA LEU A 257 56.12 -11.47 29.74
C LEU A 257 56.47 -12.16 31.06
N LEU A 258 55.47 -12.45 31.91
CA LEU A 258 55.69 -13.16 33.17
C LEU A 258 56.29 -14.55 32.96
N ALA A 259 55.86 -15.28 31.92
CA ALA A 259 56.40 -16.60 31.59
C ALA A 259 57.87 -16.55 31.17
N ILE A 260 58.28 -15.56 30.36
CA ILE A 260 59.68 -15.37 29.96
C ILE A 260 60.55 -15.01 31.16
N LEU A 261 60.08 -14.10 32.02
CA LEU A 261 60.80 -13.70 33.23
C LEU A 261 61.05 -14.92 34.14
N ALA A 262 60.02 -15.76 34.35
CA ALA A 262 60.13 -16.99 35.12
C ALA A 262 61.11 -17.99 34.48
N ALA A 263 61.04 -18.19 33.16
CA ALA A 263 61.93 -19.11 32.45
C ALA A 263 63.40 -18.68 32.50
N ARG A 264 63.67 -17.37 32.56
CA ARG A 264 65.03 -16.81 32.70
C ARG A 264 65.51 -16.69 34.14
N GLY A 265 64.66 -16.99 35.12
CA GLY A 265 65.00 -16.87 36.55
C GLY A 265 65.19 -15.42 37.01
N ILE A 266 64.56 -14.45 36.33
CA ILE A 266 64.58 -13.05 36.77
C ILE A 266 63.59 -12.90 37.92
N ALA A 267 64.07 -12.51 39.10
CA ALA A 267 63.22 -12.35 40.29
C ALA A 267 62.21 -11.21 40.07
N CYS A 268 60.93 -11.56 40.12
CA CYS A 268 59.81 -10.61 40.10
C CYS A 268 59.31 -10.45 41.53
N SER A 269 59.37 -9.23 42.08
CA SER A 269 58.68 -8.92 43.33
C SER A 269 57.16 -8.90 43.10
N ASP A 270 56.37 -9.00 44.18
CA ASP A 270 54.91 -8.89 44.07
C ASP A 270 54.49 -7.56 43.41
N ASP A 271 55.15 -6.46 43.78
CA ASP A 271 54.93 -5.12 43.22
C ASP A 271 55.26 -5.05 41.72
N ASP A 272 56.36 -5.66 41.27
CA ASP A 272 56.74 -5.67 39.86
C ASP A 272 55.79 -6.52 39.02
N CYS A 273 55.33 -7.64 39.58
CA CYS A 273 54.38 -8.53 38.93
C CYS A 273 52.99 -7.89 38.84
N GLU A 274 52.59 -7.12 39.84
CA GLU A 274 51.37 -6.32 39.81
C GLU A 274 51.47 -5.16 38.81
N ARG A 275 52.64 -4.52 38.69
CA ARG A 275 52.90 -3.49 37.66
C ARG A 275 52.79 -4.02 36.24
N VAL A 276 53.22 -5.26 35.97
CA VAL A 276 53.03 -5.92 34.67
C VAL A 276 51.54 -6.22 34.41
N ARG A 277 50.82 -6.78 35.39
CA ARG A 277 49.39 -7.15 35.24
C ARG A 277 48.47 -5.93 35.11
N SER A 278 48.84 -4.79 35.67
CA SER A 278 48.07 -3.54 35.60
C SER A 278 48.40 -2.68 34.37
N CYS A 279 49.43 -3.04 33.59
CA CYS A 279 49.79 -2.29 32.39
C CYS A 279 48.75 -2.52 31.28
N ALA A 280 48.07 -1.44 30.88
CA ALA A 280 47.04 -1.44 29.83
C ALA A 280 47.56 -0.98 28.46
N ASP A 281 48.85 -0.64 28.34
CA ASP A 281 49.46 -0.22 27.09
C ASP A 281 50.17 -1.41 26.39
N PRO A 282 49.67 -1.88 25.23
CA PRO A 282 50.26 -3.00 24.52
C PRO A 282 51.67 -2.70 24.00
N GLU A 283 51.99 -1.45 23.65
CA GLU A 283 53.33 -1.11 23.16
C GLU A 283 54.37 -1.20 24.27
N THR A 284 54.03 -0.72 25.47
CA THR A 284 54.86 -0.87 26.67
C THR A 284 55.07 -2.34 27.03
N LEU A 285 54.00 -3.15 27.06
CA LEU A 285 54.10 -4.59 27.33
C LEU A 285 54.97 -5.31 26.31
N GLN A 286 54.84 -4.98 25.01
CA GLN A 286 55.66 -5.58 23.96
C GLN A 286 57.14 -5.18 24.09
N ARG A 287 57.42 -3.92 24.45
CA ARG A 287 58.79 -3.46 24.72
C ARG A 287 59.41 -4.21 25.90
N TRP A 288 58.67 -4.36 26.99
CA TRP A 288 59.10 -5.14 28.15
C TRP A 288 59.29 -6.61 27.81
N LEU A 289 58.42 -7.22 27.00
CA LEU A 289 58.57 -8.60 26.51
C LEU A 289 59.89 -8.79 25.76
N VAL A 290 60.24 -7.88 24.85
CA VAL A 290 61.49 -7.94 24.09
C VAL A 290 62.70 -7.77 25.02
N ARG A 291 62.66 -6.80 25.94
CA ARG A 291 63.75 -6.58 26.92
C ARG A 291 63.91 -7.78 27.84
N ALA A 292 62.81 -8.38 28.30
CA ALA A 292 62.82 -9.57 29.14
C ALA A 292 63.52 -10.76 28.48
N ALA A 293 63.69 -10.79 27.15
CA ALA A 293 64.48 -11.80 26.47
C ALA A 293 66.00 -11.55 26.50
N THR A 294 66.45 -10.31 26.71
CA THR A 294 67.87 -9.91 26.56
C THR A 294 68.54 -9.42 27.84
N VAL A 295 67.82 -8.69 28.70
CA VAL A 295 68.43 -7.99 29.86
C VAL A 295 68.56 -8.89 31.10
N GLY A 296 69.30 -8.48 32.13
CA GLY A 296 69.65 -9.35 33.27
C GLY A 296 68.78 -9.15 34.52
N SER A 297 68.01 -8.06 34.61
CA SER A 297 67.27 -7.70 35.82
C SER A 297 65.91 -7.07 35.53
N MET A 298 64.98 -7.12 36.51
CA MET A 298 63.64 -6.57 36.38
C MET A 298 63.64 -5.04 36.18
N ALA A 299 64.58 -4.33 36.81
CA ALA A 299 64.74 -2.87 36.66
C ALA A 299 65.07 -2.47 35.21
N GLU A 300 65.88 -3.27 34.51
CA GLU A 300 66.20 -3.04 33.09
C GLU A 300 65.03 -3.39 32.16
N VAL A 301 64.22 -4.38 32.54
CA VAL A 301 63.00 -4.75 31.79
C VAL A 301 61.99 -3.60 31.85
N LEU A 302 61.71 -3.09 33.06
CA LEU A 302 60.69 -2.08 33.33
C LEU A 302 61.15 -0.63 33.15
N ALA A 303 62.40 -0.40 32.75
CA ALA A 303 62.87 0.93 32.38
C ALA A 303 62.01 1.52 31.25
N GLU A 304 61.92 2.84 31.13
CA GLU A 304 61.16 3.48 30.03
C GLU A 304 61.78 3.21 28.64
#